data_AF-A0A176FPF2-F1
#
_entry.id   AF-A0A176FPF2-F1
#
_cell.length_a   1.000
_cell.length_b   1.000
_cell.length_c   1.000
_cell.angle_alpha   90.00
_cell.angle_beta   90.00
_cell.angle_gamma   90.00
#
_symmetry.space_group_name_H-M   'P 1'
#
loop_
_entity.id
_entity.type
_entity.pdbx_description
1 polymer ?
#
loop_
_entity_poly.entity_id
_entity_poly.type
_entity_poly.pdbx_seq_one_letter_code
_entity_poly.pdbx_strand_id
1 'polypeptide(L)'
;MSTRFPLFLIIAMAAYGPAAAADTTSMCLDQSGTGDAQCQCATDALAEKIGKEDADAYNAVGVLYLDGKANGQEEEAAWEAAIETAGQNDTDQADLLERMNAAREAHEEAIETCE
;
A
#
# COMPACT_ATOMS: atom_id res chain seq x y z
N MET A 1 -19.59 10.49 -52.68
CA MET A 1 -19.05 10.68 -51.32
C MET A 1 -19.81 9.77 -50.37
N SER A 2 -19.08 9.06 -49.51
CA SER A 2 -19.49 8.30 -48.30
C SER A 2 -19.00 6.86 -48.33
N THR A 3 -17.72 6.70 -48.00
CA THR A 3 -17.14 5.43 -47.58
C THR A 3 -17.17 5.38 -46.06
N ARG A 4 -17.73 4.30 -45.53
CA ARG A 4 -17.96 3.99 -44.12
C ARG A 4 -16.68 3.49 -43.44
N PHE A 5 -16.48 3.96 -42.20
CA PHE A 5 -15.77 3.35 -41.05
C PHE A 5 -14.25 3.04 -41.18
N PRO A 6 -13.48 2.98 -40.07
CA PRO A 6 -13.91 2.95 -38.67
C PRO A 6 -13.27 3.99 -37.74
N LEU A 7 -14.07 4.36 -36.75
CA LEU A 7 -13.63 4.89 -35.46
C LEU A 7 -12.60 3.90 -34.87
N PHE A 8 -11.31 4.24 -34.95
CA PHE A 8 -10.28 3.55 -34.17
C PHE A 8 -10.50 3.91 -32.70
N LEU A 9 -11.26 3.05 -32.03
CA LEU A 9 -11.37 3.03 -30.58
C LEU A 9 -10.03 2.49 -30.06
N ILE A 10 -9.08 3.39 -29.80
CA ILE A 10 -7.86 3.05 -29.07
C ILE A 10 -8.31 2.70 -27.66
N ILE A 11 -8.34 1.40 -27.38
CA ILE A 11 -8.44 0.85 -26.04
C ILE A 11 -7.21 1.38 -25.30
N ALA A 12 -7.40 2.40 -24.46
CA ALA A 12 -6.45 2.72 -23.43
C ALA A 12 -6.36 1.46 -22.54
N MET A 13 -5.29 0.69 -22.71
CA MET A 13 -4.83 -0.22 -21.67
C MET A 13 -4.45 0.67 -20.50
N ALA A 14 -5.43 0.98 -19.65
CA ALA A 14 -5.16 1.25 -18.25
C ALA A 14 -4.57 -0.06 -17.72
N ALA A 15 -3.23 -0.12 -17.68
CA ALA A 15 -2.56 -0.99 -16.74
C ALA A 15 -3.01 -0.51 -15.35
N TYR A 16 -4.15 -1.03 -14.91
CA TYR A 16 -4.51 -1.05 -13.50
C TYR A 16 -3.48 -1.98 -12.85
N GLY A 17 -2.32 -1.41 -12.51
CA GLY A 17 -1.59 -1.89 -11.37
C GLY A 17 -2.53 -1.82 -10.16
N PRO A 18 -2.42 -2.77 -9.21
CA PRO A 18 -3.32 -2.77 -8.06
C PRO A 18 -3.20 -1.43 -7.35
N ALA A 19 -4.31 -0.71 -7.23
CA ALA A 19 -4.39 0.51 -6.43
C ALA A 19 -3.98 0.25 -4.95
N ALA A 20 -3.98 -1.01 -4.52
CA ALA A 20 -3.52 -1.49 -3.22
C ALA A 20 -1.99 -1.47 -3.02
N ALA A 21 -1.18 -1.08 -4.00
CA ALA A 21 0.27 -0.96 -3.84
C ALA A 21 0.75 0.49 -3.67
N ALA A 22 -0.04 1.47 -4.12
CA ALA A 22 0.40 2.85 -4.22
C ALA A 22 0.68 3.49 -2.85
N ASP A 23 -0.09 3.13 -1.82
CA ASP A 23 0.06 3.72 -0.50
C ASP A 23 1.14 2.99 0.31
N THR A 24 1.29 1.67 0.14
CA THR A 24 2.44 0.92 0.65
C THR A 24 3.76 1.40 0.05
N THR A 25 3.83 1.63 -1.26
CA THR A 25 5.00 2.26 -1.90
C THR A 25 5.23 3.68 -1.36
N SER A 26 4.17 4.46 -1.13
CA SER A 26 4.28 5.80 -0.56
C SER A 26 4.78 5.80 0.89
N MET A 27 4.38 4.81 1.70
CA MET A 27 4.94 4.60 3.03
C MET A 27 6.44 4.32 2.99
N CYS A 28 6.90 3.48 2.05
CA CYS A 28 8.33 3.23 1.87
C CYS A 28 9.08 4.51 1.52
N LEU A 29 8.57 5.30 0.56
CA LEU A 29 9.20 6.54 0.12
C LEU A 29 9.32 7.57 1.26
N ASP A 30 8.31 7.64 2.11
CA ASP A 30 8.27 8.55 3.25
C ASP A 30 9.20 8.14 4.40
N GLN A 31 9.42 6.83 4.62
CA GLN A 31 10.22 6.32 5.75
C GLN A 31 11.71 6.11 5.44
N SER A 32 12.04 5.66 4.23
CA SER A 32 13.35 5.06 3.96
C SER A 32 14.35 6.01 3.29
N GLY A 33 13.89 7.13 2.71
CA GLY A 33 14.74 7.99 1.88
C GLY A 33 15.26 7.31 0.60
N THR A 34 14.62 6.21 0.19
CA THR A 34 14.98 5.40 -0.98
C THR A 34 14.26 5.87 -2.25
N GLY A 35 14.57 5.27 -3.39
CA GLY A 35 13.98 5.63 -4.68
C GLY A 35 12.76 4.78 -5.06
N ASP A 36 11.96 5.29 -6.01
CA ASP A 36 10.74 4.65 -6.50
C ASP A 36 10.92 3.17 -6.91
N ALA A 37 12.06 2.83 -7.52
CA ALA A 37 12.35 1.46 -7.95
C ALA A 37 12.52 0.50 -6.76
N GLN A 38 13.20 0.94 -5.70
CA GLN A 38 13.40 0.16 -4.49
C GLN A 38 12.07 -0.05 -3.75
N CYS A 39 11.27 1.01 -3.62
CA CYS A 39 9.96 0.91 -2.97
C CYS A 39 8.95 0.07 -3.75
N GLN A 40 9.00 0.09 -5.09
CA GLN A 40 8.17 -0.80 -5.91
C GLN A 40 8.58 -2.27 -5.68
N CYS A 41 9.89 -2.57 -5.71
CA CYS A 41 10.41 -3.90 -5.42
C CYS A 41 9.97 -4.40 -4.04
N ALA A 42 10.09 -3.57 -3.01
CA ALA A 42 9.71 -3.91 -1.65
C ALA A 42 8.20 -4.16 -1.51
N THR A 43 7.38 -3.34 -2.17
CA THR A 43 5.92 -3.49 -2.17
C THR A 43 5.49 -4.80 -2.83
N ASP A 44 6.09 -5.13 -3.99
CA ASP A 44 5.78 -6.37 -4.71
C ASP A 44 6.23 -7.60 -3.90
N ALA A 45 7.44 -7.58 -3.34
CA ALA A 45 7.96 -8.65 -2.49
C ALA A 45 7.12 -8.85 -1.22
N LEU A 46 6.66 -7.75 -0.60
CA LEU A 46 5.76 -7.81 0.55
C LEU A 46 4.44 -8.48 0.18
N ALA A 47 3.79 -8.03 -0.90
CA ALA A 47 2.49 -8.56 -1.33
C ALA A 47 2.55 -10.07 -1.65
N GLU A 48 3.66 -10.54 -2.21
CA GLU A 48 3.91 -11.98 -2.41
C GLU A 48 4.08 -12.73 -1.09
N LYS A 49 4.76 -12.14 -0.10
CA LYS A 49 5.06 -12.75 1.21
C LYS A 49 3.83 -12.87 2.12
N ILE A 50 3.05 -11.80 2.26
CA ILE A 50 1.90 -11.76 3.19
C ILE A 50 0.59 -12.18 2.52
N GLY A 51 0.58 -12.26 1.19
CA GLY A 51 -0.61 -12.61 0.42
C GLY A 51 -1.59 -11.44 0.26
N LYS A 52 -2.58 -11.65 -0.60
CA LYS A 52 -3.44 -10.55 -1.08
C LYS A 52 -4.28 -9.88 0.02
N GLU A 53 -4.87 -10.66 0.92
CA GLU A 53 -5.77 -10.13 1.94
C GLU A 53 -5.02 -9.21 2.91
N ASP A 54 -3.88 -9.67 3.42
CA ASP A 54 -3.04 -8.87 4.32
C ASP A 54 -2.42 -7.68 3.61
N ALA A 55 -2.07 -7.80 2.33
CA ALA A 55 -1.60 -6.67 1.52
C ALA A 55 -2.67 -5.59 1.33
N ASP A 56 -3.93 -5.98 1.03
CA ASP A 56 -5.03 -5.04 0.91
C ASP A 56 -5.31 -4.33 2.25
N ALA A 57 -5.25 -5.06 3.38
CA ALA A 57 -5.40 -4.50 4.72
C ALA A 57 -4.25 -3.56 5.08
N TYR A 58 -3.00 -3.95 4.79
CA TYR A 58 -1.81 -3.17 5.06
C TYR A 58 -1.80 -1.86 4.25
N ASN A 59 -2.27 -1.88 3.00
CA ASN A 59 -2.44 -0.65 2.22
C ASN A 59 -3.50 0.27 2.82
N ALA A 60 -4.64 -0.26 3.28
CA ALA A 60 -5.67 0.54 3.92
C ALA A 60 -5.18 1.21 5.21
N VAL A 61 -4.42 0.47 6.04
CA VAL A 61 -3.73 1.02 7.21
C VAL A 61 -2.70 2.07 6.76
N GLY A 62 -1.96 1.82 5.68
CA GLY A 62 -0.98 2.75 5.13
C GLY A 62 -1.56 4.10 4.72
N VAL A 63 -2.73 4.12 4.07
CA VAL A 63 -3.47 5.35 3.74
C VAL A 63 -3.75 6.17 5.00
N LEU A 64 -4.30 5.53 6.03
CA LEU A 64 -4.68 6.17 7.28
C LEU A 64 -3.46 6.67 8.06
N TYR A 65 -2.38 5.88 8.06
CA TYR A 65 -1.11 6.24 8.66
C TYR A 65 -0.51 7.50 8.00
N LEU A 66 -0.48 7.54 6.66
CA LEU A 66 0.03 8.69 5.91
C LEU A 66 -0.82 9.94 6.13
N ASP A 67 -2.15 9.80 6.17
CA ASP A 67 -3.05 10.90 6.53
C ASP A 67 -2.78 11.41 7.95
N GLY A 68 -2.61 10.52 8.92
CA GLY A 68 -2.29 10.89 10.30
C GLY A 68 -0.97 11.66 10.40
N LYS A 69 0.07 11.19 9.71
CA LYS A 69 1.35 11.91 9.63
C LYS A 69 1.22 13.28 8.97
N ALA A 70 0.46 13.38 7.88
CA ALA A 70 0.21 14.65 7.21
C ALA A 70 -0.53 15.66 8.11
N ASN A 71 -1.31 15.18 9.08
CA ASN A 71 -2.00 15.97 10.10
C ASN A 71 -1.15 16.21 11.37
N GLY A 72 0.13 15.84 11.36
CA GLY A 72 1.08 16.13 12.43
C GLY A 72 1.08 15.12 13.58
N GLN A 73 0.54 13.91 13.38
CA GLN A 73 0.71 12.83 14.34
C GLN A 73 2.14 12.28 14.26
N GLU A 74 2.69 11.96 15.44
CA GLU A 74 3.93 11.18 15.55
C GLU A 74 3.72 9.78 14.96
N GLU A 75 4.79 9.17 14.46
CA GLU A 75 4.76 7.92 13.70
C GLU A 75 4.01 6.77 14.39
N GLU A 76 4.34 6.49 15.65
CA GLU A 76 3.70 5.43 16.43
C GLU A 76 2.21 5.72 16.67
N ALA A 77 1.88 6.97 16.99
CA ALA A 77 0.49 7.40 17.20
C ALA A 77 -0.35 7.36 15.91
N ALA A 78 0.24 7.71 14.77
CA ALA A 78 -0.39 7.60 13.47
C ALA A 78 -0.66 6.14 13.11
N TRP A 79 0.29 5.24 13.41
CA TRP A 79 0.19 3.81 13.14
C TRP A 79 -0.91 3.14 13.97
N GLU A 80 -0.91 3.37 15.28
CA GLU A 80 -1.94 2.84 16.18
C GLU A 80 -3.33 3.33 15.80
N ALA A 81 -3.49 4.64 15.54
CA ALA A 81 -4.76 5.22 15.13
C ALA A 81 -5.26 4.67 13.78
N ALA A 82 -4.34 4.42 12.85
CA ALA A 82 -4.65 3.82 11.56
C ALA A 82 -5.19 2.40 11.70
N ILE A 83 -4.55 1.56 12.53
CA ILE A 83 -5.01 0.20 12.81
C ILE A 83 -6.33 0.21 13.57
N GLU A 84 -6.47 1.08 14.57
CA GLU A 84 -7.72 1.23 15.31
C GLU A 84 -8.87 1.54 14.34
N THR A 85 -8.67 2.52 13.45
CA THR A 85 -9.66 2.95 12.46
C THR A 85 -9.95 1.87 11.43
N ALA A 86 -8.95 1.17 10.91
CA ALA A 86 -9.13 0.07 9.96
C ALA A 86 -9.89 -1.11 10.60
N GLY A 87 -9.66 -1.37 11.89
CA GLY A 87 -10.29 -2.44 12.67
C GLY A 87 -11.59 -2.05 13.37
N GLN A 88 -12.09 -0.82 13.24
CA GLN A 88 -13.27 -0.34 14.00
C GLN A 88 -14.54 -1.18 13.79
N ASN A 89 -14.65 -1.88 12.65
CA ASN A 89 -15.77 -2.75 12.33
C ASN A 89 -15.43 -4.24 12.46
N ASP A 90 -14.22 -4.57 12.90
CA ASP A 90 -13.71 -5.93 12.98
C ASP A 90 -13.71 -6.41 14.43
N THR A 91 -14.13 -7.65 14.65
CA THR A 91 -14.26 -8.20 16.01
C THR A 91 -12.90 -8.51 16.64
N ASP A 92 -11.86 -8.60 15.80
CA ASP A 92 -10.54 -9.11 16.15
C ASP A 92 -9.46 -8.03 15.91
N GLN A 93 -9.67 -6.82 16.45
CA GLN A 93 -8.72 -5.70 16.35
C GLN A 93 -7.30 -6.06 16.83
N ALA A 94 -7.20 -6.92 17.87
CA ALA A 94 -5.91 -7.40 18.36
C ALA A 94 -5.18 -8.25 17.31
N ASP A 95 -5.91 -9.11 16.59
CA ASP A 95 -5.36 -9.95 15.53
C ASP A 95 -4.96 -9.07 14.33
N LEU A 96 -5.76 -8.04 14.00
CA LEU A 96 -5.40 -7.07 12.97
C LEU A 96 -4.08 -6.36 13.33
N LEU A 97 -3.94 -5.90 14.58
CA LEU A 97 -2.71 -5.26 15.06
C LEU A 97 -1.49 -6.18 14.92
N GLU A 98 -1.62 -7.45 15.34
CA GLU A 98 -0.53 -8.42 15.21
C GLU A 98 -0.11 -8.64 13.76
N ARG A 99 -1.08 -8.88 12.85
CA ARG A 99 -0.81 -9.07 11.42
C ARG A 99 -0.17 -7.83 10.79
N MET A 100 -0.67 -6.64 11.09
CA MET A 100 -0.16 -5.40 10.47
C MET A 100 1.23 -5.04 10.99
N ASN A 101 1.54 -5.34 12.25
CA ASN A 101 2.91 -5.20 12.76
C ASN A 101 3.87 -6.17 12.08
N ALA A 102 3.47 -7.43 11.91
CA ALA A 102 4.27 -8.42 11.18
C ALA A 102 4.46 -8.02 9.70
N ALA A 103 3.43 -7.45 9.07
CA ALA A 103 3.53 -6.91 7.72
C ALA A 103 4.46 -5.69 7.64
N ARG A 104 4.46 -4.81 8.66
CA ARG A 104 5.38 -3.67 8.73
C ARG A 104 6.83 -4.12 8.85
N GLU A 105 7.13 -5.06 9.74
CA GLU A 105 8.46 -5.65 9.88
C GLU A 105 8.90 -6.32 8.56
N ALA A 106 8.01 -7.11 7.94
CA ALA A 106 8.30 -7.74 6.65
C ALA A 106 8.54 -6.71 5.52
N HIS A 107 7.90 -5.55 5.58
CA HIS A 107 8.09 -4.47 4.62
C HIS A 107 9.45 -3.79 4.82
N GLU A 108 9.85 -3.52 6.07
CA GLU A 108 11.18 -3.00 6.42
C GLU A 108 12.29 -3.94 5.89
N GLU A 109 12.16 -5.25 6.13
CA GLU A 109 13.07 -6.26 5.56
C GLU A 109 13.09 -6.24 4.02
N ALA A 110 11.93 -6.11 3.37
CA ALA A 110 11.84 -6.05 1.92
C ALA A 110 12.53 -4.81 1.36
N ILE A 111 12.40 -3.65 2.03
CA ILE A 111 13.08 -2.42 1.66
C ILE A 111 14.61 -2.61 1.73
N GLU A 112 15.13 -3.24 2.79
CA GLU A 112 16.57 -3.47 2.95
C GLU A 112 17.15 -4.43 1.90
N THR A 113 16.34 -5.32 1.35
CA THR A 113 16.79 -6.32 0.37
C THR A 113 16.66 -5.85 -1.09
N CYS A 114 15.86 -4.82 -1.34
CA CYS A 114 15.72 -4.20 -2.65
C CYS A 114 16.77 -3.07 -2.82
N GLU A 115 17.40 -2.96 -4.00
CA GLU A 115 18.43 -1.95 -4.35
C GLU A 115 17.94 -0.96 -5.41
#